data_AF-A0A2E8B1A9-F1
#
_entry.id   AF-A0A2E8B1A9-F1
#
_cell.length_a   1.000
_cell.length_b   1.000
_cell.length_c   1.000
_cell.angle_alpha   90.00
_cell.angle_beta   90.00
_cell.angle_gamma   90.00
#
_symmetry.space_group_name_H-M   'P 1'
#
loop_
_entity.id
_entity.type
_entity.pdbx_description
1 polymer ?
#
loop_
_entity_poly.entity_id
_entity_poly.type
_entity_poly.pdbx_seq_one_letter_code
_entity_poly.pdbx_strand_id
1 'polypeptide(L)'
;MAINVTCSGCNTRFKVSEKYAGKKGPCPKCKNQIEIPRQEQPIVVKAPEEVSGPQISTGQPVLEPMERHATKHNALLITIVAGGILLCLVLALCVRFYAKGDVSYLVKAMGAILVAPQLSWLGYGFLRDSELEPYREIGLWLRIGICSVLYPLLWAGFAMARPFFFGDNPLDSWNLLILAFPFLCLGTLTAFASLDLNPTNAFLHYAFYLLVTIALRLLVGLPPVW
;
A
#
# COMPACT_ATOMS: atom_id res chain seq x y z
N MET A 1 3.75 -50.42 -26.40
CA MET A 1 4.94 -49.54 -26.34
C MET A 1 6.20 -50.36 -26.64
N ALA A 2 7.31 -49.71 -27.02
CA ALA A 2 8.58 -50.41 -27.25
C ALA A 2 9.44 -50.39 -25.97
N ILE A 3 9.95 -51.54 -25.56
CA ILE A 3 10.87 -51.68 -24.41
C ILE A 3 12.29 -51.45 -24.91
N ASN A 4 13.00 -50.50 -24.31
CA ASN A 4 14.42 -50.29 -24.58
C ASN A 4 15.23 -51.31 -23.77
N VAL A 5 15.86 -52.26 -24.45
CA VAL A 5 16.66 -53.33 -23.83
C VAL A 5 18.13 -53.10 -24.14
N THR A 6 18.99 -53.22 -23.14
CA THR A 6 20.46 -53.21 -23.31
C THR A 6 20.97 -54.63 -23.22
N CYS A 7 21.65 -55.13 -24.25
CA CYS A 7 22.24 -56.48 -24.21
C CYS A 7 23.45 -56.53 -23.27
N SER A 8 23.50 -57.49 -22.36
CA SER A 8 24.62 -57.71 -21.43
C SER A 8 25.93 -58.17 -22.08
N GLY A 9 25.87 -58.72 -23.29
CA GLY A 9 27.06 -59.22 -24.00
C GLY A 9 27.73 -58.20 -24.93
N CYS A 10 26.94 -57.39 -25.64
CA CYS A 10 27.46 -56.44 -26.64
C CYS A 10 27.11 -54.97 -26.34
N ASN A 11 26.46 -54.69 -25.21
CA ASN A 11 26.02 -53.37 -24.72
C ASN A 11 25.20 -52.54 -25.73
N THR A 12 24.73 -53.17 -26.80
CA THR A 12 23.94 -52.50 -27.84
C THR A 12 22.51 -52.36 -27.32
N ARG A 13 21.97 -51.14 -27.43
CA ARG A 13 20.59 -50.82 -27.05
C ARG A 13 19.67 -51.02 -28.24
N PHE A 14 18.57 -51.73 -28.06
CA PHE A 14 17.57 -51.95 -29.11
C PHE A 14 16.15 -51.96 -28.55
N LYS A 15 15.20 -51.69 -29.44
CA LYS A 15 13.77 -51.60 -29.11
C LYS A 15 13.09 -52.92 -29.41
N VAL A 16 12.46 -53.50 -28.39
CA VAL A 16 11.71 -54.75 -28.52
C VAL A 16 10.23 -54.49 -28.26
N SER A 17 9.36 -55.21 -28.97
CA SER A 17 7.91 -55.11 -28.71
C SER A 17 7.57 -55.66 -27.33
N GLU A 18 6.56 -55.06 -26.70
CA GLU A 18 6.06 -55.43 -25.38
C GLU A 18 5.63 -56.90 -25.25
N LYS A 19 5.29 -57.57 -26.36
CA LYS A 19 4.91 -59.00 -26.41
C LYS A 19 6.02 -59.94 -25.94
N TYR A 20 7.27 -59.45 -25.88
CA TYR A 20 8.44 -60.19 -25.43
C TYR A 20 8.89 -59.78 -24.02
N ALA A 21 8.15 -58.94 -23.32
CA ALA A 21 8.40 -58.62 -21.92
C ALA A 21 8.47 -59.90 -21.06
N GLY A 22 9.54 -60.07 -20.29
CA GLY A 22 9.76 -61.24 -19.45
C GLY A 22 10.10 -62.54 -20.19
N LYS A 23 10.36 -62.50 -21.51
CA LYS A 23 10.81 -63.66 -22.30
C LYS A 23 12.31 -63.58 -22.59
N LYS A 24 12.94 -64.75 -22.76
CA LYS A 24 14.34 -64.86 -23.20
C LYS A 24 14.40 -64.89 -24.73
N GLY A 25 15.29 -64.10 -25.32
CA GLY A 25 15.46 -64.04 -26.78
C GLY A 25 16.92 -63.75 -27.17
N PRO A 26 17.33 -64.14 -28.40
CA PRO A 26 18.67 -63.84 -28.89
C PRO A 26 18.81 -62.35 -29.24
N CYS A 27 19.95 -61.76 -28.88
CA CYS A 27 20.30 -60.41 -29.32
C CYS A 27 20.52 -60.38 -30.85
N PRO A 28 19.97 -59.38 -31.58
CA PRO A 28 20.11 -59.31 -33.04
C PRO A 28 21.55 -59.13 -33.51
N LYS A 29 22.45 -58.62 -32.66
CA LYS A 29 23.85 -58.32 -33.03
C LYS A 29 24.84 -59.42 -32.66
N CYS A 30 24.73 -60.00 -31.46
CA CYS A 30 25.69 -61.00 -30.96
C CYS A 30 25.06 -62.38 -30.72
N LYS A 31 23.77 -62.56 -31.00
CA LYS A 31 22.98 -63.79 -30.80
C LYS A 31 22.97 -64.33 -29.36
N ASN A 32 23.56 -63.60 -28.41
CA ASN A 32 23.59 -64.01 -27.01
C ASN A 32 22.18 -63.96 -26.40
N GLN A 33 21.83 -64.95 -25.57
CA GLN A 33 20.49 -65.09 -25.00
C GLN A 33 20.31 -64.09 -23.85
N ILE A 34 19.44 -63.10 -24.03
CA ILE A 34 19.13 -62.09 -23.00
C ILE A 34 17.69 -62.21 -22.53
N GLU A 35 17.45 -61.89 -21.27
CA GLU A 35 16.12 -61.81 -20.69
C GLU A 35 15.61 -60.37 -20.79
N ILE A 36 14.43 -60.19 -21.39
CA ILE A 36 13.84 -58.87 -21.57
C ILE A 36 13.12 -58.48 -20.28
N PRO A 37 13.47 -57.34 -19.64
CA PRO A 37 12.82 -56.90 -18.42
C PRO A 37 11.30 -56.77 -18.61
N ARG A 38 10.54 -57.18 -17.60
CA ARG A 38 9.12 -56.82 -17.52
C ARG A 38 9.04 -55.31 -17.27
N GLN A 39 8.07 -54.62 -17.87
CA GLN A 39 7.82 -53.23 -17.48
C GLN A 39 7.48 -53.20 -16.00
N GLU A 40 8.35 -52.61 -15.19
CA GLU A 40 8.02 -52.26 -13.81
C GLU A 40 6.92 -51.21 -13.83
N GLN A 41 5.96 -51.37 -12.94
CA GLN A 41 4.84 -50.43 -12.77
C GLN A 41 5.42 -49.02 -12.56
N PRO A 42 4.81 -47.97 -13.13
CA PRO A 42 5.26 -46.61 -12.87
C PRO A 42 5.26 -46.39 -11.35
N ILE A 43 6.44 -46.15 -10.80
CA ILE A 43 6.60 -45.73 -9.41
C ILE A 43 5.93 -44.36 -9.34
N VAL A 44 4.67 -44.35 -8.90
CA VAL A 44 3.96 -43.12 -8.61
C VAL A 44 4.66 -42.52 -7.40
N VAL A 45 5.62 -41.62 -7.66
CA VAL A 45 6.20 -40.76 -6.66
C VAL A 45 5.05 -39.88 -6.19
N LYS A 46 4.41 -40.29 -5.09
CA LYS A 46 3.48 -39.43 -4.37
C LYS A 46 4.34 -38.29 -3.83
N ALA A 47 4.25 -37.13 -4.50
CA ALA A 47 4.65 -35.89 -3.86
C ALA A 47 3.96 -35.86 -2.48
N PRO A 48 4.66 -35.47 -1.40
CA PRO A 48 4.00 -35.23 -0.13
C PRO A 48 2.81 -34.31 -0.41
N GLU A 49 1.61 -34.70 0.01
CA GLU A 49 0.50 -33.77 0.04
C GLU A 49 0.98 -32.55 0.82
N GLU A 50 0.85 -31.36 0.21
CA GLU A 50 1.22 -30.09 0.84
C GLU A 50 0.26 -29.85 2.00
N VAL A 51 0.52 -30.51 3.13
CA VAL A 51 -0.20 -30.29 4.36
C VAL A 51 0.28 -28.94 4.88
N SER A 52 -0.60 -27.94 4.80
CA SER A 52 -0.37 -26.57 5.24
C SER A 52 -0.25 -26.52 6.78
N GLY A 53 0.91 -26.90 7.31
CA GLY A 53 1.24 -26.78 8.73
C GLY A 53 0.73 -27.93 9.62
N PRO A 54 0.94 -27.83 10.95
CA PRO A 54 0.46 -28.82 11.90
C PRO A 54 -1.06 -28.92 11.81
N GLN A 55 -1.63 -30.12 11.86
CA GLN A 55 -3.09 -30.33 11.85
C GLN A 55 -3.62 -30.67 13.25
N ILE A 56 -4.82 -30.18 13.57
CA ILE A 56 -5.57 -30.65 14.74
C ILE A 56 -6.14 -32.04 14.47
N SER A 57 -6.58 -32.74 15.52
CA SER A 57 -7.11 -34.12 15.44
C SER A 57 -8.29 -34.30 14.49
N THR A 58 -8.95 -33.21 14.09
CA THR A 58 -10.04 -33.16 13.11
C THR A 58 -9.56 -33.04 11.66
N GLY A 59 -8.24 -33.00 11.41
CA GLY A 59 -7.64 -32.89 10.08
C GLY A 59 -7.60 -31.45 9.52
N GLN A 60 -8.05 -30.46 10.29
CA GLN A 60 -7.90 -29.05 9.91
C GLN A 60 -6.49 -28.54 10.27
N PRO A 61 -5.92 -27.61 9.51
CA PRO A 61 -4.67 -26.96 9.89
C PRO A 61 -4.85 -26.17 11.19
N VAL A 62 -3.92 -26.31 12.13
CA VAL A 62 -3.85 -25.56 13.40
C VAL A 62 -3.67 -24.07 13.14
N LEU A 63 -2.92 -23.74 12.08
CA LEU A 63 -2.63 -22.37 11.67
C LEU A 63 -3.44 -22.08 10.41
N GLU A 64 -4.60 -21.45 10.58
CA GLU A 64 -5.35 -20.91 9.46
C GLU A 64 -4.54 -19.75 8.83
N PRO A 65 -4.33 -19.74 7.51
CA PRO A 65 -3.75 -18.59 6.84
C PRO A 65 -4.58 -17.34 7.13
N MET A 66 -3.93 -16.25 7.54
CA MET A 66 -4.64 -14.99 7.82
C MET A 66 -5.35 -14.50 6.55
N GLU A 67 -6.68 -14.50 6.58
CA GLU A 67 -7.48 -14.07 5.43
C GLU A 67 -7.33 -12.55 5.24
N ARG A 68 -7.00 -12.13 4.01
CA ARG A 68 -6.85 -10.71 3.67
C ARG A 68 -8.22 -10.03 3.66
N HIS A 69 -8.61 -9.44 4.78
CA HIS A 69 -9.79 -8.58 4.83
C HIS A 69 -9.50 -7.22 4.17
N ALA A 70 -9.89 -7.08 2.91
CA ALA A 70 -9.90 -5.78 2.24
C ALA A 70 -10.77 -4.78 3.02
N THR A 71 -10.24 -3.58 3.29
CA THR A 71 -11.05 -2.46 3.80
C THR A 71 -12.12 -2.14 2.78
N LYS A 72 -13.35 -2.60 3.04
CA LYS A 72 -14.52 -2.17 2.28
C LYS A 72 -14.72 -0.70 2.60
N HIS A 73 -14.39 0.19 1.68
CA HIS A 73 -14.76 1.59 1.82
C HIS A 73 -16.29 1.66 1.86
N ASN A 74 -16.84 2.00 3.03
CA ASN A 74 -18.27 2.15 3.18
C ASN A 74 -18.71 3.33 2.31
N ALA A 75 -19.68 3.11 1.42
CA ALA A 75 -20.24 4.15 0.57
C ALA A 75 -20.66 5.38 1.39
N LEU A 76 -21.20 5.16 2.60
CA LEU A 76 -21.56 6.25 3.52
C LEU A 76 -20.37 7.13 3.91
N LEU A 77 -19.21 6.54 4.23
CA LEU A 77 -18.01 7.30 4.62
C LEU A 77 -17.48 8.13 3.46
N ILE A 78 -17.46 7.57 2.25
CA ILE A 78 -17.07 8.33 1.04
C ILE A 78 -18.02 9.51 0.83
N THR A 79 -19.33 9.29 0.96
CA THR A 79 -20.34 10.35 0.78
C THR A 79 -20.18 11.45 1.83
N ILE A 80 -19.91 11.11 3.10
CA ILE A 80 -19.68 12.09 4.17
C ILE A 80 -18.42 12.94 3.86
N VAL A 81 -17.34 12.31 3.44
CA VAL A 81 -16.07 13.00 3.14
C VAL A 81 -16.22 13.90 1.91
N ALA A 82 -16.84 13.39 0.84
CA ALA A 82 -17.15 14.19 -0.35
C ALA A 82 -18.07 15.38 -0.02
N GLY A 83 -19.10 15.15 0.80
CA GLY A 83 -19.98 16.21 1.30
C GLY A 83 -19.25 17.24 2.16
N GLY A 84 -18.31 16.81 3.01
CA GLY A 84 -17.48 17.69 3.83
C GLY A 84 -16.53 18.57 2.99
N ILE A 85 -15.92 18.00 1.95
CA ILE A 85 -15.08 18.76 1.00
C ILE A 85 -15.93 19.77 0.24
N LEU A 86 -17.09 19.36 -0.28
CA LEU A 86 -18.02 20.25 -0.97
C LEU A 86 -18.49 21.40 -0.05
N LEU A 87 -18.81 21.08 1.21
CA LEU A 87 -19.20 22.08 2.21
C LEU A 87 -18.07 23.10 2.45
N CYS A 88 -16.81 22.65 2.57
CA CYS A 88 -15.67 23.55 2.72
C CYS A 88 -15.52 24.50 1.51
N LEU A 89 -15.72 23.99 0.30
CA LEU A 89 -15.67 24.81 -0.92
C LEU A 89 -16.80 25.84 -0.97
N VAL A 90 -18.03 25.43 -0.64
CA VAL A 90 -19.19 26.34 -0.58
C VAL A 90 -18.95 27.43 0.47
N LEU A 91 -18.49 27.07 1.67
CA LEU A 91 -18.16 28.04 2.71
C LEU A 91 -17.06 29.01 2.27
N ALA A 92 -16.01 28.53 1.61
CA ALA A 92 -14.94 29.37 1.08
C ALA A 92 -15.46 30.38 0.04
N LEU A 93 -16.37 29.96 -0.86
CA LEU A 93 -17.03 30.85 -1.81
C LEU A 93 -17.93 31.87 -1.11
N CYS A 94 -18.73 31.43 -0.13
CA CYS A 94 -19.56 32.33 0.67
C CYS A 94 -18.70 33.42 1.35
N VAL A 95 -17.57 33.03 1.97
CA VAL A 95 -16.64 34.01 2.56
C VAL A 95 -16.12 34.96 1.50
N ARG A 96 -15.72 34.48 0.32
CA ARG A 96 -15.24 35.35 -0.77
C ARG A 96 -16.28 36.41 -1.17
N PHE A 97 -17.55 36.05 -1.27
CA PHE A 97 -18.60 36.97 -1.73
C PHE A 97 -19.10 37.93 -0.62
N TYR A 98 -19.09 37.50 0.64
CA TYR A 98 -19.62 38.29 1.76
C TYR A 98 -18.56 39.08 2.51
N ALA A 99 -17.30 38.62 2.55
CA ALA A 99 -16.23 39.32 3.25
C ALA A 99 -15.78 40.54 2.44
N LYS A 100 -16.30 41.72 2.79
CA LYS A 100 -15.80 43.01 2.30
C LYS A 100 -14.61 43.45 3.16
N GLY A 101 -13.43 42.87 2.93
CA GLY A 101 -12.21 43.24 3.63
C GLY A 101 -11.37 42.05 4.07
N ASP A 102 -10.41 42.31 4.97
CA ASP A 102 -9.50 41.27 5.45
C ASP A 102 -10.24 40.25 6.34
N VAL A 103 -9.97 38.98 6.10
CA VAL A 103 -10.65 37.88 6.79
C VAL A 103 -10.02 37.68 8.17
N SER A 104 -10.83 37.57 9.22
CA SER A 104 -10.34 37.35 10.59
C SER A 104 -9.45 36.11 10.70
N TYR A 105 -8.41 36.19 11.54
CA TYR A 105 -7.51 35.07 11.85
C TYR A 105 -8.27 33.82 12.31
N LEU A 106 -9.38 33.99 13.02
CA LEU A 106 -10.22 32.87 13.48
C LEU A 106 -10.82 32.10 12.31
N VAL A 107 -11.33 32.78 11.28
CA VAL A 107 -11.93 32.12 10.10
C VAL A 107 -10.85 31.37 9.31
N LYS A 108 -9.68 31.99 9.15
CA LYS A 108 -8.52 31.36 8.50
C LYS A 108 -8.05 30.10 9.26
N ALA A 109 -8.02 30.14 10.60
CA ALA A 109 -7.66 28.99 11.43
C ALA A 109 -8.73 27.89 11.39
N MET A 110 -10.01 28.25 11.48
CA MET A 110 -11.12 27.30 11.39
C MET A 110 -11.11 26.54 10.06
N GLY A 111 -10.82 27.22 8.94
CA GLY A 111 -10.68 26.54 7.65
C GLY A 111 -9.56 25.50 7.64
N ALA A 112 -8.39 25.84 8.19
CA ALA A 112 -7.25 24.92 8.27
C ALA A 112 -7.53 23.70 9.16
N ILE A 113 -8.25 23.89 10.27
CA ILE A 113 -8.64 22.83 11.21
C ILE A 113 -9.74 21.94 10.63
N LEU A 114 -10.76 22.56 10.04
CA LEU A 114 -11.93 21.86 9.53
C LEU A 114 -11.63 20.95 8.34
N VAL A 115 -10.54 21.17 7.61
CA VAL A 115 -10.16 20.38 6.43
C VAL A 115 -9.21 19.23 6.79
N ALA A 116 -8.47 19.37 7.89
CA ALA A 116 -7.43 18.42 8.28
C ALA A 116 -7.92 16.97 8.49
N PRO A 117 -9.04 16.68 9.18
CA PRO A 117 -9.47 15.29 9.39
C PRO A 117 -9.95 14.60 8.12
N GLN A 118 -10.62 15.32 7.21
CA GLN A 118 -11.13 14.79 5.95
C GLN A 118 -9.98 14.41 5.04
N LEU A 119 -9.00 15.30 4.91
CA LEU A 119 -7.81 15.03 4.09
C LEU A 119 -6.93 13.96 4.71
N SER A 120 -6.79 13.92 6.04
CA SER A 120 -5.98 12.89 6.71
C SER A 120 -6.60 11.51 6.57
N TRP A 121 -7.92 11.40 6.70
CA TRP A 121 -8.62 10.14 6.46
C TRP A 121 -8.52 9.69 5.00
N LEU A 122 -8.75 10.61 4.05
CA LEU A 122 -8.68 10.33 2.62
C LEU A 122 -7.26 9.96 2.19
N GLY A 123 -6.28 10.72 2.65
CA GLY A 123 -4.86 10.50 2.37
C GLY A 123 -4.38 9.16 2.89
N TYR A 124 -4.74 8.79 4.13
CA TYR A 124 -4.45 7.46 4.66
C TYR A 124 -5.07 6.36 3.79
N GLY A 125 -6.33 6.50 3.39
CA GLY A 125 -7.00 5.51 2.54
C GLY A 125 -6.29 5.26 1.21
N PHE A 126 -5.68 6.28 0.62
CA PHE A 126 -5.03 6.21 -0.70
C PHE A 126 -3.53 5.88 -0.63
N LEU A 127 -2.81 6.42 0.35
CA LEU A 127 -1.34 6.37 0.44
C LEU A 127 -0.82 5.23 1.33
N ARG A 128 -1.70 4.54 2.07
CA ARG A 128 -1.33 3.41 2.92
C ARG A 128 -0.86 2.23 2.08
N ASP A 129 0.16 1.55 2.58
CA ASP A 129 0.63 0.29 2.00
C ASP A 129 -0.45 -0.80 2.09
N SER A 130 -0.76 -1.44 0.96
CA SER A 130 -1.74 -2.52 0.90
C SER A 130 -1.28 -3.81 1.57
N GLU A 131 0.04 -3.97 1.77
CA GLU A 131 0.64 -5.13 2.40
C GLU A 131 0.58 -5.08 3.93
N LEU A 132 0.47 -3.88 4.51
CA LEU A 132 0.27 -3.71 5.95
C LEU A 132 -1.20 -3.90 6.32
N GLU A 133 -1.47 -4.30 7.55
CA GLU A 133 -2.83 -4.32 8.08
C GLU A 133 -3.37 -2.88 8.26
N PRO A 134 -4.61 -2.60 7.84
CA PRO A 134 -5.19 -1.27 8.01
C PRO A 134 -5.55 -1.02 9.48
N TYR A 135 -5.28 0.19 9.95
CA TYR A 135 -5.82 0.67 11.22
C TYR A 135 -7.35 0.68 11.17
N ARG A 136 -7.99 0.24 12.26
CA ARG A 136 -9.45 0.19 12.38
C ARG A 136 -9.95 0.94 13.60
N GLU A 137 -11.20 1.37 13.52
CA GLU A 137 -11.96 1.97 14.63
C GLU A 137 -11.16 3.08 15.35
N ILE A 138 -11.04 2.96 16.67
CA ILE A 138 -10.41 3.93 17.55
C ILE A 138 -8.94 4.16 17.18
N GLY A 139 -8.21 3.11 16.77
CA GLY A 139 -6.80 3.22 16.40
C GLY A 139 -6.59 4.12 15.19
N LEU A 140 -7.46 4.03 14.18
CA LEU A 140 -7.42 4.89 13.01
C LEU A 140 -7.79 6.34 13.38
N TRP A 141 -8.89 6.54 14.11
CA TRP A 141 -9.36 7.86 14.46
C TRP A 141 -8.39 8.62 15.37
N LEU A 142 -7.71 7.94 16.29
CA LEU A 142 -6.69 8.56 17.14
C LEU A 142 -5.52 9.11 16.29
N ARG A 143 -5.02 8.32 15.33
CA ARG A 143 -3.89 8.69 14.46
C ARG A 143 -4.25 9.79 13.48
N ILE A 144 -5.45 9.73 12.90
CA ILE A 144 -6.02 10.83 12.11
C ILE A 144 -6.16 12.08 12.98
N GLY A 145 -6.62 11.94 14.23
CA GLY A 145 -6.73 13.04 15.19
C GLY A 145 -5.39 13.73 15.45
N ILE A 146 -4.31 12.96 15.61
CA ILE A 146 -2.94 13.50 15.76
C ILE A 146 -2.57 14.36 14.54
N CYS A 147 -2.74 13.84 13.32
CA CYS A 147 -2.48 14.62 12.09
C CYS A 147 -3.38 15.86 12.00
N SER A 148 -4.65 15.73 12.38
CA SER A 148 -5.66 16.80 12.30
C SER A 148 -5.37 17.97 13.22
N VAL A 149 -4.62 17.74 14.31
CA VAL A 149 -4.18 18.79 15.23
C VAL A 149 -2.83 19.34 14.80
N LEU A 150 -1.85 18.47 14.51
CA LEU A 150 -0.49 18.89 14.23
C LEU A 150 -0.34 19.62 12.88
N TYR A 151 -1.11 19.24 11.86
CA TYR A 151 -1.03 19.90 10.55
C TYR A 151 -1.44 21.38 10.59
N PRO A 152 -2.60 21.75 11.15
CA PRO A 152 -2.94 23.16 11.36
C PRO A 152 -1.96 23.88 12.27
N LEU A 153 -1.43 23.22 13.32
CA LEU A 153 -0.43 23.82 14.21
C LEU A 153 0.88 24.13 13.48
N LEU A 154 1.37 23.23 12.62
CA LEU A 154 2.54 23.48 11.79
C LEU A 154 2.28 24.61 10.79
N TRP A 155 1.09 24.67 10.19
CA TRP A 155 0.70 25.76 9.30
C TRP A 155 0.63 27.11 10.02
N ALA A 156 0.06 27.14 11.23
CA ALA A 156 0.03 28.33 12.08
C ALA A 156 1.45 28.72 12.54
N GLY A 157 2.28 27.75 12.89
CA GLY A 157 3.69 27.96 13.24
C GLY A 157 4.48 28.57 12.08
N PHE A 158 4.27 28.10 10.86
CA PHE A 158 4.86 28.71 9.65
C PHE A 158 4.40 30.17 9.49
N ALA A 159 3.10 30.42 9.65
CA ALA A 159 2.52 31.76 9.57
C ALA A 159 3.10 32.72 10.62
N MET A 160 3.39 32.23 11.83
CA MET A 160 4.01 33.00 12.92
C MET A 160 5.52 33.18 12.74
N ALA A 161 6.21 32.17 12.21
CA ALA A 161 7.66 32.22 11.99
C ALA A 161 8.04 33.19 10.88
N ARG A 162 7.21 33.33 9.84
CA ARG A 162 7.48 34.25 8.72
C ARG A 162 7.80 35.69 9.17
N PRO A 163 6.91 36.41 9.87
CA PRO A 163 7.19 37.79 10.29
C PRO A 163 8.35 37.86 11.29
N PHE A 164 8.59 36.81 12.08
CA PHE A 164 9.71 36.75 13.02
C PHE A 164 11.08 36.74 12.32
N PHE A 165 11.24 35.93 11.26
CA PHE A 165 12.51 35.81 10.54
C PHE A 165 12.72 36.87 9.46
N PHE A 166 11.63 37.28 8.77
CA PHE A 166 11.73 38.11 7.57
C PHE A 166 11.02 39.46 7.68
N GLY A 167 10.28 39.72 8.76
CA GLY A 167 9.48 40.94 8.91
C GLY A 167 8.50 41.13 7.75
N ASP A 168 8.42 42.37 7.26
CA ASP A 168 7.57 42.76 6.11
C ASP A 168 8.26 42.58 4.76
N ASN A 169 9.48 42.03 4.72
CA ASN A 169 10.20 41.86 3.46
C ASN A 169 9.43 40.91 2.52
N PRO A 170 9.43 41.18 1.21
CA PRO A 170 8.84 40.27 0.24
C PRO A 170 9.54 38.91 0.35
N LEU A 171 8.73 37.84 0.33
CA LEU A 171 9.25 36.48 0.38
C LEU A 171 9.88 36.12 -0.97
N ASP A 172 11.21 36.18 -1.02
CA ASP A 172 11.97 35.53 -2.09
C ASP A 172 11.74 34.02 -2.07
N SER A 173 11.76 33.39 -3.24
CA SER A 173 11.54 31.94 -3.40
C SER A 173 12.48 31.11 -2.54
N TRP A 174 13.72 31.59 -2.37
CA TRP A 174 14.73 30.93 -1.55
C TRP A 174 14.42 31.01 -0.04
N ASN A 175 13.99 32.18 0.44
CA ASN A 175 13.61 32.38 1.84
C ASN A 175 12.38 31.54 2.21
N LEU A 176 11.40 31.46 1.31
CA LEU A 176 10.25 30.59 1.47
C LEU A 176 10.67 29.11 1.59
N LEU A 177 11.58 28.66 0.74
CA LEU A 177 12.03 27.26 0.75
C LEU A 177 12.80 26.92 2.03
N ILE A 178 13.73 27.79 2.47
CA ILE A 178 14.47 27.61 3.72
C ILE A 178 13.51 27.55 4.91
N LEU A 179 12.53 28.47 4.97
CA LEU A 179 11.59 28.51 6.07
C LEU A 179 10.63 27.32 6.05
N ALA A 180 10.11 26.93 4.88
CA ALA A 180 9.13 25.86 4.75
C ALA A 180 9.75 24.47 4.98
N PHE A 181 11.02 24.27 4.64
CA PHE A 181 11.70 22.97 4.76
C PHE A 181 11.57 22.30 6.14
N PRO A 182 11.88 22.95 7.28
CA PRO A 182 11.70 22.32 8.59
C PRO A 182 10.24 21.95 8.89
N PHE A 183 9.26 22.78 8.48
CA PHE A 183 7.84 22.45 8.66
C PHE A 183 7.40 21.28 7.77
N LEU A 184 7.91 21.19 6.55
CA LEU A 184 7.70 20.03 5.66
C LEU A 184 8.28 18.75 6.28
N CYS A 185 9.49 18.81 6.83
CA CYS A 185 10.11 17.68 7.54
C CYS A 185 9.28 17.27 8.76
N LEU A 186 8.82 18.21 9.58
CA LEU A 186 8.00 17.92 10.76
C LEU A 186 6.61 17.35 10.39
N GLY A 187 5.97 17.87 9.36
CA GLY A 187 4.69 17.35 8.88
C GLY A 187 4.82 15.95 8.26
N THR A 188 5.91 15.71 7.53
CA THR A 188 6.27 14.38 7.01
C THR A 188 6.52 13.40 8.16
N LEU A 189 7.32 13.79 9.15
CA LEU A 189 7.61 12.98 10.33
C LEU A 189 6.33 12.66 11.11
N THR A 190 5.41 13.61 11.20
CA THR A 190 4.11 13.42 11.84
C THR A 190 3.30 12.32 11.15
N ALA A 191 3.16 12.37 9.82
CA ALA A 191 2.46 11.32 9.07
C ALA A 191 3.21 9.98 9.14
N PHE A 192 4.53 10.00 9.01
CA PHE A 192 5.37 8.80 9.10
C PHE A 192 5.19 8.08 10.44
N ALA A 193 5.28 8.82 11.55
CA ALA A 193 5.19 8.25 12.90
C ALA A 193 3.76 7.89 13.32
N SER A 194 2.74 8.58 12.79
CA SER A 194 1.35 8.36 13.21
C SER A 194 0.58 7.40 12.31
N LEU A 195 0.88 7.31 11.01
CA LEU A 195 0.09 6.54 10.04
C LEU A 195 0.86 5.36 9.41
N ASP A 196 2.12 5.13 9.82
CA ASP A 196 3.03 4.12 9.25
C ASP A 196 3.14 4.19 7.73
N LEU A 197 3.13 5.41 7.21
CA LEU A 197 3.36 5.65 5.79
C LEU A 197 4.86 5.60 5.52
N ASN A 198 5.26 4.99 4.40
CA ASN A 198 6.63 5.12 3.90
C ASN A 198 7.00 6.61 3.73
N PRO A 199 8.28 7.03 3.86
CA PRO A 199 8.66 8.45 3.91
C PRO A 199 8.12 9.29 2.74
N THR A 200 8.13 8.75 1.52
CA THR A 200 7.56 9.40 0.34
C THR A 200 6.05 9.61 0.46
N ASN A 201 5.30 8.59 0.90
CA ASN A 201 3.86 8.67 1.08
C ASN A 201 3.50 9.60 2.24
N ALA A 202 4.29 9.60 3.31
CA ALA A 202 4.13 10.54 4.42
C ALA A 202 4.33 12.00 3.98
N PHE A 203 5.33 12.25 3.12
CA PHE A 203 5.56 13.57 2.54
C PHE A 203 4.38 13.99 1.66
N LEU A 204 3.93 13.12 0.76
CA LEU A 204 2.78 13.39 -0.11
C LEU A 204 1.50 13.67 0.69
N HIS A 205 1.31 12.97 1.81
CA HIS A 205 0.17 13.15 2.70
C HIS A 205 0.12 14.57 3.27
N TYR A 206 1.25 15.05 3.83
CA TYR A 206 1.32 16.42 4.36
C TYR A 206 1.31 17.49 3.25
N ALA A 207 2.01 17.24 2.13
CA ALA A 207 2.03 18.14 0.99
C ALA A 207 0.63 18.34 0.40
N PHE A 208 -0.19 17.30 0.35
CA PHE A 208 -1.58 17.39 -0.10
C PHE A 208 -2.42 18.27 0.83
N TYR A 209 -2.27 18.14 2.15
CA TYR A 209 -2.91 19.04 3.11
C TYR A 209 -2.54 20.51 2.86
N LEU A 210 -1.25 20.80 2.66
CA LEU A 210 -0.78 22.15 2.35
C LEU A 210 -1.35 22.67 1.03
N LEU A 211 -1.33 21.84 -0.02
CA LEU A 211 -1.86 22.21 -1.34
C LEU A 211 -3.33 22.60 -1.25
N VAL A 212 -4.16 21.78 -0.60
CA VAL A 212 -5.60 22.08 -0.44
C VAL A 212 -5.81 23.33 0.42
N THR A 213 -5.02 23.50 1.48
CA THR A 213 -5.09 24.70 2.33
C THR A 213 -4.75 25.97 1.54
N ILE A 214 -3.69 25.93 0.72
CA ILE A 214 -3.30 27.03 -0.17
C ILE A 214 -4.40 27.28 -1.22
N ALA A 215 -4.94 26.23 -1.84
CA ALA A 215 -6.00 26.34 -2.83
C ALA A 215 -7.27 27.01 -2.26
N LEU A 216 -7.68 26.62 -1.05
CA LEU A 216 -8.80 27.24 -0.34
C LEU A 216 -8.55 28.71 -0.04
N ARG A 217 -7.33 29.09 0.34
CA ARG A 217 -6.96 30.50 0.55
C ARG A 217 -7.08 31.32 -0.73
N LEU A 218 -6.54 30.81 -1.83
CA LEU A 218 -6.64 31.45 -3.14
C LEU A 218 -8.10 31.58 -3.59
N LEU A 219 -8.93 30.58 -3.30
CA LEU A 219 -10.36 30.59 -3.57
C LEU A 219 -11.08 31.67 -2.76
N VAL A 220 -10.69 31.92 -1.50
CA VAL A 220 -11.20 33.05 -0.70
C VAL A 220 -10.65 34.40 -1.16
N GLY A 221 -9.58 34.43 -1.97
CA GLY A 221 -8.92 35.66 -2.41
C GLY A 221 -7.79 36.13 -1.49
N LEU A 222 -7.29 35.25 -0.62
CA LEU A 222 -6.17 35.50 0.27
C LEU A 222 -4.84 35.14 -0.42
N PRO A 223 -3.70 35.71 0.02
CA PRO A 223 -2.39 35.29 -0.46
C PRO A 223 -2.13 33.80 -0.14
N PRO A 224 -1.35 33.10 -0.98
CA PRO A 224 -1.12 31.66 -0.87
C PRO A 224 -0.48 31.29 0.47
N VAL A 225 0.41 32.15 0.96
CA VAL A 225 1.02 32.09 2.28
C VAL A 225 0.53 33.27 3.13
N TRP A 226 0.56 33.11 4.45
CA TRP A 226 0.27 34.18 5.41
C TRP A 226 1.32 35.26 5.34
#